data_AF-A0AA39FJP7-F1
#
_entry.id   AF-A0AA39FJP7-F1
#
_cell.length_a   1.000
_cell.length_b   1.000
_cell.length_c   1.000
_cell.angle_alpha   90.00
_cell.angle_beta   90.00
_cell.angle_gamma   90.00
#
_symmetry.space_group_name_H-M   'P 1'
#
loop_
_entity.id
_entity.type
_entity.pdbx_description
1 polymer ?
#
loop_
_entity_poly.entity_id
_entity_poly.type
_entity_poly.pdbx_seq_one_letter_code
_entity_poly.pdbx_strand_id
1 'polypeptide(L)'
;MFQLVWTSQFTLVCADPEYSVPGPIDIIIGADTYGLIIHPELIKQPNSLFIAQSTIFSWVILGPITETLPLLAVSHHTTVEPSNQQLLEMLQKIWQEEETQSQETNQLCPEDPQCEDHFRNTRQTKKDDKLSEYRSNHQHIK
;
A
#
# COMPACT_ATOMS: atom_id res chain seq x y z
N MET A 1 -16.37 10.62 18.63
CA MET A 1 -16.89 11.64 17.70
C MET A 1 -15.76 12.63 17.45
N PHE A 2 -14.97 12.41 16.40
CA PHE A 2 -13.85 13.30 16.08
C PHE A 2 -14.40 14.53 15.36
N GLN A 3 -14.61 15.62 16.09
CA GLN A 3 -14.74 16.94 15.48
C GLN A 3 -13.32 17.46 15.23
N LEU A 4 -12.80 17.21 14.03
CA LEU A 4 -11.64 17.94 13.54
C LEU A 4 -12.08 19.38 13.27
N VAL A 5 -11.95 20.24 14.28
CA VAL A 5 -12.22 21.67 14.15
C VAL A 5 -11.04 22.29 13.40
N TRP A 6 -11.11 22.25 12.07
CA TRP A 6 -10.28 23.08 11.21
C TRP A 6 -10.73 24.54 11.42
N THR A 7 -9.76 25.43 11.64
CA THR A 7 -9.96 26.78 12.21
C THR A 7 -11.05 27.63 11.55
N SER A 8 -11.58 28.56 12.34
CA SER A 8 -12.80 29.37 12.23
C SER A 8 -13.05 30.25 10.99
N GLN A 9 -12.47 29.99 9.82
CA GLN A 9 -12.74 30.78 8.61
C GLN A 9 -13.13 29.99 7.36
N PHE A 10 -12.97 28.66 7.32
CA PHE A 10 -13.39 27.85 6.18
C PHE A 10 -13.90 26.47 6.61
N THR A 11 -15.09 26.10 6.14
CA THR A 11 -15.57 24.72 6.21
C THR A 11 -14.86 23.92 5.12
N LEU A 12 -14.01 22.99 5.53
CA LEU A 12 -13.30 22.10 4.61
C LEU A 12 -14.25 21.00 4.11
N VAL A 13 -14.45 20.94 2.79
CA VAL A 13 -15.24 19.87 2.16
C VAL A 13 -14.31 18.67 1.95
N CYS A 14 -14.47 17.65 2.80
CA CYS A 14 -13.73 16.40 2.66
C CYS A 14 -14.18 15.65 1.41
N ALA A 15 -13.25 14.95 0.77
CA ALA A 15 -13.53 14.09 -0.37
C ALA A 15 -14.55 12.98 -0.05
N ASP A 16 -14.48 12.47 1.17
CA ASP A 16 -15.52 11.64 1.76
C ASP A 16 -16.24 12.45 2.86
N PRO A 17 -17.49 12.89 2.64
CA PRO A 17 -18.28 13.60 3.64
C PRO A 17 -18.57 12.76 4.89
N GLU A 18 -18.57 11.42 4.75
CA GLU A 18 -18.88 10.45 5.79
C GLU A 18 -17.62 9.73 6.30
N TYR A 19 -16.42 10.29 6.10
CA TYR A 19 -15.12 9.68 6.45
C TYR A 19 -14.98 9.13 7.89
N SER A 20 -15.86 9.55 8.80
CA SER A 20 -15.88 9.10 10.20
C SER A 20 -16.85 7.94 10.46
N VAL A 21 -17.55 7.46 9.42
CA VAL A 21 -18.54 6.39 9.44
C VAL A 21 -18.03 5.25 8.56
N PRO A 22 -17.94 4.00 9.06
CA PRO A 22 -17.58 2.86 8.22
C PRO A 22 -18.57 2.66 7.06
N GLY A 23 -18.05 2.52 5.84
CA GLY A 23 -18.83 2.31 4.62
C GLY A 23 -18.08 1.45 3.59
N PRO A 24 -18.73 1.13 2.45
CA PRO A 24 -18.07 0.45 1.34
C PRO A 24 -16.96 1.33 0.74
N ILE A 25 -15.95 0.70 0.16
CA ILE A 25 -14.89 1.39 -0.58
C ILE A 25 -15.37 1.64 -2.01
N ASP A 26 -15.49 2.91 -2.40
CA ASP A 26 -15.89 3.28 -3.76
C ASP A 26 -14.72 3.22 -4.77
N ILE A 27 -13.54 3.69 -4.36
CA ILE A 27 -12.36 3.85 -5.24
C ILE A 27 -11.07 3.52 -4.49
N ILE A 28 -10.16 2.80 -5.15
CA ILE A 28 -8.77 2.60 -4.72
C ILE A 28 -7.86 3.33 -5.71
N ILE A 29 -6.96 4.16 -5.19
CA ILE A 29 -6.06 5.00 -6.00
C ILE A 29 -4.64 4.45 -5.92
N GLY A 30 -4.05 4.14 -7.06
CA GLY A 30 -2.67 3.67 -7.17
C GLY A 30 -1.64 4.77 -6.93
N ALA A 31 -0.45 4.40 -6.47
CA ALA A 31 0.63 5.36 -6.22
C ALA A 31 1.15 6.05 -7.50
N ASP A 32 1.05 5.35 -8.63
CA ASP A 32 1.33 5.85 -9.98
C ASP A 32 0.37 6.99 -10.40
N THR A 33 -0.87 6.96 -9.93
CA THR A 33 -1.89 7.98 -10.24
C THR A 33 -1.96 9.13 -9.23
N TYR A 34 -1.37 8.97 -8.04
CA TYR A 34 -1.42 9.98 -6.96
C TYR A 34 -0.95 11.37 -7.42
N GLY A 35 0.14 11.42 -8.19
CA GLY A 35 0.69 12.68 -8.70
C GLY A 35 -0.23 13.42 -9.67
N LEU A 36 -1.21 12.73 -10.28
CA LEU A 36 -2.15 13.32 -11.23
C LEU A 36 -3.36 13.94 -10.56
N ILE A 37 -3.68 13.52 -9.34
CA ILE A 37 -4.91 13.91 -8.64
C ILE A 37 -4.67 14.95 -7.55
N ILE A 38 -3.42 15.15 -7.13
CA ILE A 38 -3.05 16.06 -6.06
C ILE A 38 -2.96 17.51 -6.56
N HIS A 39 -3.46 18.43 -5.76
CA HIS A 39 -3.31 19.86 -5.97
C HIS A 39 -2.24 20.46 -5.04
N PRO A 40 -1.64 21.61 -5.36
CA PRO A 40 -0.57 22.19 -4.54
C PRO A 40 -1.03 22.69 -3.16
N GLU A 41 -2.34 22.91 -2.96
CA GLU A 41 -2.86 23.43 -1.71
C GLU A 41 -2.83 22.39 -0.58
N LEU A 42 -2.21 22.80 0.53
CA LEU A 42 -2.04 21.99 1.71
C LEU A 42 -2.25 22.84 2.97
N ILE A 43 -3.08 22.35 3.89
CA ILE A 43 -3.32 22.98 5.19
C ILE A 43 -2.69 22.10 6.27
N LYS A 44 -1.68 22.65 6.95
CA LYS A 44 -1.09 22.03 8.14
C LYS A 44 -1.70 22.64 9.38
N GLN A 45 -2.28 21.82 10.25
CA GLN A 45 -2.76 22.32 11.53
C GLN A 45 -1.57 22.51 12.50
N PRO A 46 -1.44 23.69 13.14
CA PRO A 46 -0.47 23.86 14.21
C PRO A 46 -0.70 22.82 15.30
N ASN A 47 0.38 22.18 15.76
CA ASN A 47 0.35 21.13 16.80
C ASN A 47 -0.42 19.85 16.42
N SER A 48 -0.68 19.62 15.12
CA SER A 48 -1.27 18.37 14.62
C SER A 48 -0.28 17.66 13.69
N LEU A 49 -0.28 16.33 13.74
CA LEU A 49 0.41 15.51 12.74
C LEU A 49 -0.47 15.27 11.50
N PHE A 50 -1.72 15.75 11.52
CA PHE A 50 -2.63 15.68 10.39
C PHE A 50 -2.45 16.89 9.46
N ILE A 51 -2.53 16.61 8.17
CA ILE A 51 -2.54 17.60 7.09
C ILE A 51 -3.83 17.40 6.27
N ALA A 52 -4.39 18.50 5.78
CA ALA A 52 -5.41 18.44 4.74
C ALA A 52 -4.74 18.74 3.39
N GLN A 53 -4.90 17.83 2.45
CA GLN A 53 -4.33 17.90 1.11
C GLN A 53 -5.47 18.09 0.11
N SER A 54 -5.39 19.14 -0.72
CA SER A 54 -6.35 19.33 -1.82
C SER A 54 -6.10 18.32 -2.93
N THR A 55 -7.17 17.77 -3.48
CA THR A 55 -7.16 16.85 -4.63
C THR A 55 -8.33 17.15 -5.56
N ILE A 56 -8.38 16.52 -6.73
CA ILE A 56 -9.53 16.60 -7.64
C ILE A 56 -10.84 16.12 -7.01
N PHE A 57 -10.75 15.29 -5.96
CA PHE A 57 -11.89 14.76 -5.21
C PHE A 57 -12.29 15.65 -4.04
N SER A 58 -11.73 16.85 -3.89
CA SER A 58 -11.76 17.71 -2.70
C SER A 58 -10.67 17.34 -1.68
N TRP A 59 -10.84 17.75 -0.42
CA TRP A 59 -9.77 17.66 0.57
C TRP A 59 -9.67 16.26 1.19
N VAL A 60 -8.46 15.72 1.26
CA VAL A 60 -8.17 14.46 1.97
C VAL A 60 -7.37 14.76 3.24
N ILE A 61 -7.67 14.06 4.33
CA ILE A 61 -6.93 14.18 5.60
C ILE A 61 -5.91 13.06 5.69
N LEU A 62 -4.64 13.43 5.86
CA LEU A 62 -3.51 12.49 5.97
C LEU A 62 -2.86 12.69 7.34
N GLY A 63 -2.49 11.61 8.02
CA GLY A 63 -1.75 11.70 9.27
C GLY A 63 -1.75 10.38 10.05
N PRO A 64 -0.89 10.28 11.07
CA PRO A 64 -0.81 9.10 11.90
C PRO A 64 -2.05 8.97 12.79
N ILE A 65 -2.63 7.77 12.83
CA ILE A 65 -3.67 7.41 13.78
C ILE A 65 -2.95 6.91 15.04
N THR A 66 -2.99 7.70 16.12
CA THR A 66 -2.27 7.39 17.37
C THR A 66 -3.07 6.50 18.32
N GLU A 67 -4.35 6.31 18.09
CA GLU A 67 -5.20 5.44 18.91
C GLU A 67 -5.26 4.04 18.29
N THR A 68 -4.94 3.02 19.08
CA THR A 68 -5.33 1.64 18.80
C THR A 68 -6.84 1.52 19.03
N LEU A 69 -7.64 2.11 18.15
CA LEU A 69 -9.01 1.65 17.99
C LEU A 69 -8.92 0.16 17.67
N PRO A 70 -9.75 -0.71 18.26
CA PRO A 70 -9.98 -2.04 17.73
C PRO A 70 -10.74 -1.87 16.41
N LEU A 71 -10.09 -1.24 15.42
CA LEU A 71 -10.41 -1.46 14.04
C LEU A 71 -10.21 -2.96 13.85
N LEU A 72 -11.30 -3.64 13.54
CA LEU A 72 -11.24 -4.91 12.84
C LEU A 72 -10.51 -4.58 11.53
N ALA A 73 -9.19 -4.54 11.58
CA ALA A 73 -8.34 -4.56 10.41
C ALA A 73 -8.56 -5.94 9.82
N VAL A 74 -9.60 -6.06 8.99
CA VAL A 74 -9.86 -7.28 8.25
C VAL A 74 -8.82 -7.31 7.15
N SER A 75 -7.65 -7.84 7.50
CA SER A 75 -6.68 -8.28 6.51
C SER A 75 -7.28 -9.50 5.84
N HIS A 76 -7.84 -9.31 4.64
CA HIS A 76 -8.23 -10.43 3.78
C HIS A 76 -6.95 -11.06 3.21
N HIS A 77 -6.36 -11.96 4.00
CA HIS A 77 -5.25 -12.78 3.52
C HIS A 77 -5.82 -14.01 2.82
N THR A 78 -5.87 -13.98 1.50
CA THR A 78 -6.22 -15.17 0.70
C THR A 78 -4.98 -16.04 0.58
N THR A 79 -4.93 -17.13 1.33
CA THR A 79 -4.03 -18.24 1.01
C THR A 79 -4.63 -19.03 -0.14
N VAL A 80 -3.88 -19.21 -1.22
CA VAL A 80 -4.29 -20.14 -2.25
C VAL A 80 -4.09 -21.56 -1.71
N GLU A 81 -5.19 -22.29 -1.49
CA GLU A 81 -5.09 -23.72 -1.20
C GLU A 81 -4.58 -24.41 -2.48
N PRO A 82 -3.50 -25.22 -2.43
CA PRO A 82 -2.93 -25.86 -3.63
C PRO A 82 -3.90 -26.76 -4.39
N SER A 83 -5.00 -27.16 -3.75
CA SER A 83 -6.08 -27.94 -4.35
C SER A 83 -7.01 -27.11 -5.25
N ASN A 84 -7.04 -25.78 -5.09
CA ASN A 84 -7.86 -24.87 -5.89
C ASN A 84 -7.09 -24.43 -7.13
N GLN A 85 -6.89 -25.38 -8.04
CA GLN A 85 -6.16 -25.19 -9.31
C GLN A 85 -6.77 -24.09 -10.17
N GLN A 86 -8.10 -23.92 -10.14
CA GLN A 86 -8.79 -22.87 -10.89
C GLN A 86 -8.40 -21.47 -10.43
N LEU A 87 -8.31 -21.24 -9.11
CA LEU A 87 -7.88 -19.96 -8.56
C LEU A 87 -6.40 -19.69 -8.87
N LEU A 88 -5.55 -20.71 -8.79
CA LEU A 88 -4.13 -20.61 -9.19
C LEU A 88 -3.98 -20.21 -10.65
N GLU A 89 -4.71 -20.85 -11.56
CA GLU A 89 -4.69 -20.54 -12.98
C GLU A 89 -5.20 -19.12 -13.28
N MET A 90 -6.26 -18.67 -12.59
CA MET A 90 -6.77 -17.30 -12.73
C MET A 90 -5.75 -16.27 -12.26
N LEU A 91 -5.14 -16.47 -11.09
CA LEU A 91 -4.09 -15.60 -10.60
C LEU A 91 -2.92 -15.59 -11.58
N GLN A 92 -2.42 -16.75 -12.02
CA GLN A 92 -1.32 -16.82 -13.00
C GLN A 92 -1.61 -16.04 -14.28
N LYS A 93 -2.83 -16.11 -14.81
CA LYS A 93 -3.22 -15.33 -15.98
C LYS A 93 -3.18 -13.83 -15.73
N ILE A 94 -3.68 -13.37 -14.57
CA ILE A 94 -3.59 -11.96 -14.17
C ILE A 94 -2.13 -11.51 -14.13
N TRP A 95 -1.25 -12.25 -13.45
CA TRP A 95 0.17 -11.91 -13.37
C TRP A 95 0.87 -11.92 -14.74
N GLN A 96 0.52 -12.85 -15.63
CA GLN A 96 1.05 -12.87 -17.00
C GLN A 96 0.57 -11.70 -17.87
N GLU A 97 -0.69 -11.27 -17.70
CA GLU A 97 -1.26 -10.13 -18.41
C GLU A 97 -0.68 -8.79 -17.91
N GLU A 98 -0.38 -8.67 -16.61
CA GLU A 98 0.32 -7.51 -16.06
C GLU A 98 1.80 -7.44 -16.50
N GLU A 99 2.51 -8.57 -16.55
CA GLU A 99 3.90 -8.62 -17.01
C GLU A 99 4.07 -8.39 -18.52
N THR A 100 3.08 -8.73 -19.33
CA THR A 100 3.17 -8.55 -20.79
C THR A 100 3.05 -7.09 -21.22
N GLN A 101 2.31 -6.26 -20.50
CA GLN A 101 2.28 -4.81 -20.73
C GLN A 101 3.59 -4.12 -20.36
N SER A 102 4.36 -4.69 -19.42
CA SER A 102 5.66 -4.13 -19.00
C SER A 102 6.80 -4.43 -19.97
N GLN A 103 6.67 -5.42 -20.87
CA GLN A 103 7.71 -5.71 -21.86
C GLN A 103 7.80 -4.66 -22.98
N GLU A 104 6.68 -4.03 -23.34
CA GLU A 104 6.69 -2.92 -24.32
C GLU A 104 7.25 -1.63 -23.71
N THR A 105 7.06 -1.40 -22.40
CA THR A 105 7.57 -0.22 -21.68
C THR A 105 9.03 -0.35 -21.25
N ASN A 106 9.53 -1.57 -21.00
CA ASN A 106 10.95 -1.84 -20.70
C ASN A 106 11.91 -1.42 -21.82
N GLN A 107 11.42 -1.22 -23.06
CA GLN A 107 12.24 -0.67 -24.15
C GLN A 107 12.31 0.87 -24.14
N LEU A 108 11.44 1.54 -23.38
CA LEU A 108 11.30 3.00 -23.37
C LEU A 108 12.07 3.67 -22.23
N CYS A 109 12.48 2.93 -21.18
CA CYS A 109 13.19 3.48 -20.03
C CYS A 109 14.64 2.95 -19.93
N PRO A 110 15.66 3.77 -20.27
CA PRO A 110 17.07 3.36 -20.19
C PRO A 110 17.61 3.18 -18.75
N GLU A 111 16.81 3.50 -17.73
CA GLU A 111 17.18 3.33 -16.31
C GLU A 111 16.94 1.90 -15.81
N ASP A 112 15.98 1.17 -16.38
CA ASP A 112 15.64 -0.20 -15.96
C ASP A 112 16.78 -1.21 -16.16
N PRO A 113 17.53 -1.21 -17.27
CA PRO A 113 18.69 -2.10 -17.44
C PRO A 113 19.79 -1.82 -16.41
N GLN A 114 20.00 -0.55 -16.06
CA GLN A 114 21.04 -0.17 -15.08
C GLN A 114 20.65 -0.59 -13.67
N CYS A 115 19.37 -0.46 -13.30
CA CYS A 115 18.83 -0.96 -12.04
C CYS A 115 18.93 -2.49 -11.94
N GLU A 116 18.59 -3.20 -13.02
CA GLU A 116 18.67 -4.66 -13.09
C GLU A 116 20.13 -5.15 -12.99
N ASP A 117 21.06 -4.51 -13.70
CA ASP A 117 22.49 -4.80 -13.60
C ASP A 117 23.03 -4.48 -12.21
N HIS A 118 22.65 -3.35 -11.62
CA HIS A 118 23.04 -3.00 -10.26
C HIS A 118 22.53 -4.02 -9.24
N PHE A 119 21.28 -4.46 -9.37
CA PHE A 119 20.68 -5.47 -8.51
C PHE A 119 21.41 -6.81 -8.64
N ARG A 120 21.68 -7.28 -9.87
CA ARG A 120 22.43 -8.51 -10.13
C ARG A 120 23.83 -8.47 -9.53
N ASN A 121 24.52 -7.35 -9.68
CA ASN A 121 25.89 -7.19 -9.21
C ASN A 121 26.00 -7.00 -7.69
N THR A 122 24.94 -6.52 -7.03
CA THR A 122 24.97 -6.23 -5.59
C THR A 122 24.23 -7.29 -4.76
N ARG A 123 23.52 -8.23 -5.40
CA ARG A 123 22.79 -9.30 -4.73
C ARG A 123 23.75 -10.33 -4.11
N GLN A 124 23.99 -10.20 -2.82
CA GLN A 124 24.54 -11.28 -2.00
C GLN A 124 23.40 -12.22 -1.59
N THR A 125 23.34 -13.42 -2.18
CA THR A 125 22.52 -14.49 -1.60
C THR A 125 23.16 -14.93 -0.30
N LYS A 126 22.69 -14.42 0.84
CA LYS A 126 22.87 -15.14 2.10
C LYS A 126 22.14 -16.47 1.92
N LYS A 127 22.88 -17.57 1.78
CA LYS A 127 22.33 -18.89 2.11
C LYS A 127 21.98 -18.81 3.58
N ASP A 128 20.69 -18.64 3.88
CA ASP A 128 20.22 -18.75 5.24
C ASP A 128 20.32 -20.22 5.66
N ASP A 129 21.46 -20.59 6.25
CA ASP A 129 21.69 -21.82 7.03
C ASP A 129 20.82 -21.87 8.31
N LYS A 130 19.77 -21.06 8.41
CA LYS A 130 18.88 -20.97 9.57
C LYS A 130 17.82 -22.07 9.65
N LEU A 131 17.60 -22.83 8.57
CA LEU A 131 16.68 -23.98 8.59
C LEU A 131 17.31 -25.26 9.17
N SER A 132 18.64 -25.39 9.18
CA SER A 132 19.35 -26.52 9.80
C SER A 132 19.47 -26.39 11.32
N GLU A 133 19.52 -25.16 11.85
CA GLU A 133 19.71 -24.93 13.29
C GLU A 133 18.40 -25.12 14.09
N TYR A 134 17.24 -24.81 13.48
CA TYR A 134 15.93 -25.04 14.10
C TYR A 134 15.58 -26.52 14.28
N ARG A 135 16.02 -27.40 13.38
CA ARG A 135 15.79 -28.86 13.50
C ARG A 135 16.64 -29.51 14.59
N SER A 136 17.79 -28.93 14.93
CA SER A 136 18.67 -29.48 15.98
C SER A 136 18.22 -29.09 17.40
N ASN A 137 17.57 -27.93 17.56
CA ASN A 137 17.22 -27.38 18.86
C ASN A 137 15.85 -27.83 19.42
N HIS A 138 15.09 -28.69 18.73
CA HIS A 138 13.79 -29.19 19.19
C HIS A 138 13.73 -30.71 19.44
N GLN A 139 14.85 -31.42 19.39
CA GLN A 139 14.93 -32.83 19.82
C GLN A 139 15.36 -33.03 21.29
N HIS A 140 15.58 -31.95 22.05
CA HIS A 140 16.03 -32.01 23.45
C HIS A 140 15.17 -31.19 24.41
N ILE A 141 13.85 -31.28 24.31
CA ILE A 141 12.97 -30.94 25.43
C ILE A 141 12.06 -32.14 25.67
N LYS A 142 12.39 -32.89 26.73
CA LYS A 142 11.59 -33.98 27.30
C LYS A 142 10.32 -33.43 27.93
#